data_AF-A0A2V7P0N5-F1
#
_entry.id   AF-A0A2V7P0N5-F1
#
_cell.length_a   1.000
_cell.length_b   1.000
_cell.length_c   1.000
_cell.angle_alpha   90.00
_cell.angle_beta   90.00
_cell.angle_gamma   90.00
#
_symmetry.space_group_name_H-M   'P 1'
#
loop_
_entity.id
_entity.type
_entity.pdbx_description
1 polymer ?
#
loop_
_entity_poly.entity_id
_entity_poly.type
_entity_poly.pdbx_seq_one_letter_code
_entity_poly.pdbx_strand_id
1 'polypeptide(L)'
;MAHAYAPYSRFRVGAAIEAADGRVFVGTNVESASYGLTICAERMALGAAVAAGARELRRVAVATEADPPAAPCGACRQLLAEFGLDMEIVAAGPKTERRWALRALLPDAFTRESLAR
;
A
#
# COMPACT_ATOMS: atom_id res chain seq x y z
N MET A 1 -8.96 4.11 8.06
CA MET A 1 -9.24 2.81 8.73
C MET A 1 -10.69 2.65 9.19
N ALA A 2 -11.47 3.72 9.40
CA ALA A 2 -12.83 3.63 9.92
C ALA A 2 -13.78 2.74 9.09
N HIS A 3 -13.52 2.62 7.78
CA HIS A 3 -14.33 1.84 6.85
C HIS A 3 -13.76 0.44 6.52
N ALA A 4 -12.72 -0.01 7.23
CA ALA A 4 -12.16 -1.34 7.02
C ALA A 4 -13.21 -2.44 7.23
N TYR A 5 -13.34 -3.32 6.24
CA TYR A 5 -14.15 -4.52 6.38
C TYR A 5 -13.22 -5.68 6.75
N ALA A 6 -12.99 -5.85 8.05
CA ALA A 6 -12.08 -6.86 8.59
C ALA A 6 -12.72 -7.70 9.71
N PRO A 7 -13.85 -8.38 9.47
CA PRO A 7 -14.54 -9.14 10.50
C PRO A 7 -13.78 -10.39 10.97
N TYR A 8 -12.85 -10.90 10.16
CA TYR A 8 -12.14 -12.15 10.43
C TYR A 8 -10.88 -11.89 11.25
N SER A 9 -9.95 -11.05 10.76
CA SER A 9 -8.73 -10.74 11.51
C SER A 9 -8.95 -9.74 12.63
N ARG A 10 -9.99 -8.90 12.52
CA ARG A 10 -10.19 -7.70 13.36
C ARG A 10 -9.00 -6.73 13.31
N PHE A 11 -8.17 -6.83 12.27
CA PHE A 11 -7.00 -5.98 12.08
C PHE A 11 -7.29 -4.95 10.98
N ARG A 12 -7.54 -3.70 11.38
CA ARG A 12 -7.93 -2.65 10.44
C ARG A 12 -6.71 -1.92 9.90
N VAL A 13 -6.65 -1.79 8.58
CA VAL A 13 -5.58 -1.11 7.86
C VAL A 13 -6.20 -0.07 6.93
N GLY A 14 -5.60 1.12 6.91
CA GLY A 14 -5.93 2.18 5.95
C GLY A 14 -4.69 2.56 5.16
N ALA A 15 -4.88 3.01 3.94
CA ALA A 15 -3.79 3.55 3.14
C ALA A 15 -4.24 4.82 2.41
N ALA A 16 -3.28 5.70 2.15
CA ALA A 16 -3.44 6.89 1.32
C ALA A 16 -2.24 7.00 0.38
N ILE A 17 -2.51 7.17 -0.92
CA ILE A 17 -1.49 7.36 -1.95
C ILE A 17 -1.58 8.78 -2.48
N GLU A 18 -0.46 9.49 -2.46
CA GLU A 18 -0.32 10.80 -3.06
C GLU A 18 0.26 10.67 -4.48
N ALA A 19 -0.45 11.21 -5.47
CA ALA A 19 0.01 11.30 -6.84
C ALA A 19 0.88 12.55 -7.08
N ALA A 20 1.62 12.58 -8.19
CA ALA A 20 2.47 13.72 -8.54
C ALA A 20 1.70 15.03 -8.78
N ASP A 21 0.40 14.93 -9.13
CA ASP A 21 -0.48 16.09 -9.27
C ASP A 21 -1.10 16.57 -7.94
N GLY A 22 -0.71 15.96 -6.81
CA GLY A 22 -1.19 16.30 -5.47
C GLY A 22 -2.53 15.67 -5.09
N ARG A 23 -3.17 14.90 -5.97
CA ARG A 23 -4.37 14.14 -5.60
C ARG A 23 -4.02 13.04 -4.61
N VAL A 24 -4.92 12.79 -3.66
CA VAL A 24 -4.79 11.74 -2.66
C VAL A 24 -5.90 10.71 -2.83
N PHE A 25 -5.51 9.44 -2.91
CA PHE A 25 -6.41 8.31 -3.07
C PHE A 25 -6.35 7.41 -1.86
N VAL A 26 -7.50 7.06 -1.30
CA VAL A 26 -7.57 6.31 -0.04
C VAL A 26 -8.10 4.90 -0.26
N GLY A 27 -7.67 4.00 0.62
CA GLY A 27 -8.08 2.60 0.62
C GLY A 27 -8.11 2.04 2.03
N THR A 28 -8.78 0.91 2.17
CA THR A 28 -8.90 0.16 3.41
C THR A 28 -8.88 -1.33 3.11
N ASN A 29 -8.45 -2.18 4.03
CA ASN A 29 -8.52 -3.62 3.79
C ASN A 29 -9.97 -4.11 3.75
N VAL A 30 -10.23 -5.06 2.83
CA VAL A 30 -11.51 -5.73 2.65
C VAL A 30 -11.25 -7.22 2.65
N GLU A 31 -11.72 -7.88 3.70
CA GLU A 31 -11.58 -9.33 3.87
C GLU A 31 -12.74 -10.10 3.23
N SER A 32 -12.49 -11.37 2.97
CA SER A 32 -13.46 -12.31 2.40
C SER A 32 -13.39 -13.64 3.12
N ALA A 33 -14.52 -14.36 3.18
CA ALA A 33 -14.57 -15.73 3.71
C ALA A 33 -13.60 -16.66 2.96
N SER A 34 -13.42 -16.44 1.65
CA SER A 34 -12.31 -17.04 0.90
C SER A 34 -11.08 -16.16 1.08
N TYR A 35 -10.24 -16.48 2.06
CA TYR A 35 -9.20 -15.57 2.55
C TYR A 35 -8.23 -15.08 1.47
N GLY A 36 -7.96 -15.90 0.45
CA GLY A 36 -7.11 -15.52 -0.69
C GLY A 36 -7.66 -14.35 -1.53
N LEU A 37 -8.95 -14.04 -1.43
CA LEU A 37 -9.59 -12.90 -2.10
C LEU A 37 -9.46 -11.59 -1.31
N THR A 38 -8.85 -11.62 -0.12
CA THR A 38 -8.66 -10.42 0.71
C THR A 38 -7.76 -9.40 0.00
N ILE A 39 -8.22 -8.15 -0.04
CA ILE A 39 -7.49 -7.04 -0.63
C ILE A 39 -6.99 -6.12 0.49
N CYS A 40 -5.69 -5.80 0.46
CA CYS A 40 -5.06 -4.89 1.41
C CYS A 40 -5.41 -3.43 1.11
N ALA A 41 -5.27 -2.57 2.10
CA ALA A 41 -5.59 -1.15 1.98
C ALA A 41 -4.78 -0.44 0.89
N GLU A 42 -3.49 -0.76 0.79
CA GLU A 42 -2.56 -0.19 -0.20
C GLU A 42 -3.00 -0.54 -1.62
N ARG A 43 -3.40 -1.80 -1.85
CA ARG A 43 -3.90 -2.27 -3.16
C ARG A 43 -5.24 -1.63 -3.52
N MET A 44 -6.12 -1.40 -2.54
CA MET A 44 -7.37 -0.66 -2.75
C MET A 44 -7.10 0.82 -3.12
N ALA A 45 -6.20 1.48 -2.38
CA ALA A 45 -5.84 2.88 -2.65
C ALA A 45 -5.16 3.04 -4.02
N LEU A 46 -4.28 2.10 -4.38
CA LEU A 46 -3.63 2.04 -5.68
C LEU A 46 -4.64 1.83 -6.82
N GLY A 47 -5.57 0.89 -6.66
CA GLY A 47 -6.65 0.68 -7.61
C GLY A 47 -7.48 1.95 -7.85
N ALA A 48 -7.80 2.68 -6.77
CA ALA A 48 -8.52 3.96 -6.87
C ALA A 48 -7.70 5.03 -7.62
N ALA A 49 -6.40 5.16 -7.33
CA ALA A 49 -5.50 6.07 -8.04
C ALA A 49 -5.44 5.74 -9.54
N VAL A 50 -5.26 4.48 -9.88
CA VAL A 50 -5.16 4.00 -11.27
C VAL A 50 -6.47 4.21 -12.02
N ALA A 51 -7.61 3.91 -11.40
CA ALA A 51 -8.93 4.12 -11.98
C ALA A 51 -9.20 5.60 -12.27
N ALA A 52 -8.68 6.51 -11.43
CA ALA A 52 -8.74 7.96 -11.63
C ALA A 52 -7.67 8.52 -12.59
N GLY A 53 -6.92 7.66 -13.28
CA GLY A 53 -5.92 8.04 -14.27
C GLY A 53 -4.55 8.43 -13.72
N ALA A 54 -4.30 8.34 -12.40
CA ALA A 54 -2.98 8.62 -11.85
C ALA A 54 -1.98 7.51 -12.23
N ARG A 55 -0.78 7.90 -12.67
CA ARG A 55 0.31 6.99 -13.07
C ARG A 55 1.66 7.33 -12.44
N GLU A 56 1.81 8.55 -11.95
CA GLU A 56 2.98 8.99 -11.20
C GLU A 56 2.61 9.14 -9.73
N LEU A 57 3.21 8.33 -8.88
CA LEU A 57 2.87 8.22 -7.46
C LEU A 57 4.10 8.57 -6.63
N ARG A 58 3.95 9.45 -5.64
CA ARG A 58 5.07 9.96 -4.83
C ARG A 58 5.30 9.14 -3.57
N ARG A 59 4.22 8.90 -2.82
CA ARG A 59 4.29 8.27 -1.51
C ARG A 59 3.01 7.54 -1.14
N VAL A 60 3.16 6.55 -0.27
CA VAL A 60 2.05 5.83 0.37
C VAL A 60 2.18 5.96 1.88
N ALA A 61 1.11 6.43 2.53
CA ALA A 61 0.93 6.31 3.96
C ALA A 61 0.07 5.07 4.27
N VAL A 62 0.49 4.25 5.22
CA VAL A 62 -0.22 3.06 5.70
C VAL A 62 -0.45 3.20 7.19
N ALA A 63 -1.71 3.21 7.61
CA ALA A 63 -2.08 3.29 9.01
C ALA A 63 -2.55 1.93 9.50
N THR A 64 -2.06 1.52 10.66
CA THR A 64 -2.40 0.25 11.31
C THR A 64 -2.68 0.46 12.79
N GLU A 65 -3.40 -0.47 13.41
CA GLU A 65 -3.60 -0.46 14.88
C GLU A 65 -2.42 -1.06 15.64
N ALA A 66 -1.43 -1.62 14.94
CA ALA A 66 -0.22 -2.20 15.53
C ALA A 66 0.81 -1.13 15.90
N ASP A 67 1.56 -1.42 16.97
CA ASP A 67 2.72 -0.65 17.39
C ASP A 67 3.88 -1.61 17.75
N PRO A 68 5.03 -1.57 17.05
CA PRO A 68 5.34 -0.70 15.91
C PRO A 68 4.47 -1.00 14.68
N PRO A 69 4.21 -0.02 13.80
CA PRO A 69 3.28 -0.18 12.69
C PRO A 69 3.72 -1.23 11.69
N ALA A 70 2.77 -2.02 11.19
CA ALA A 70 3.10 -3.04 10.20
C ALA A 70 3.56 -2.41 8.87
N ALA A 71 4.60 -2.99 8.28
CA ALA A 71 5.03 -2.63 6.94
C ALA A 71 4.08 -3.25 5.88
N PRO A 72 3.99 -2.68 4.66
CA PRO A 72 3.21 -3.29 3.58
C PRO A 72 3.59 -4.74 3.35
N CYS A 73 2.61 -5.59 3.00
CA CYS A 73 2.89 -6.98 2.67
C CYS A 73 3.60 -7.11 1.31
N GLY A 74 4.21 -8.27 1.03
CA GLY A 74 4.97 -8.48 -0.20
C GLY A 74 4.18 -8.20 -1.48
N ALA A 75 2.90 -8.60 -1.54
CA ALA A 75 2.04 -8.33 -2.69
C ALA A 75 1.78 -6.83 -2.90
N CYS A 76 1.61 -6.05 -1.82
CA CYS A 76 1.47 -4.60 -1.91
C CYS A 76 2.77 -3.95 -2.40
N ARG A 77 3.93 -4.36 -1.86
CA ARG A 77 5.24 -3.86 -2.30
C ARG A 77 5.44 -4.09 -3.80
N GLN A 78 5.15 -5.30 -4.26
CA GLN A 78 5.31 -5.67 -5.67
C GLN A 78 4.40 -4.84 -6.58
N LEU A 79 3.14 -4.61 -6.20
CA LEU A 79 2.21 -3.85 -7.01
C LEU A 79 2.53 -2.34 -7.02
N LEU A 80 3.07 -1.81 -5.92
CA LEU A 80 3.57 -0.43 -5.86
C LEU A 80 4.86 -0.25 -6.67
N ALA A 81 5.72 -1.27 -6.75
CA ALA A 81 6.99 -1.22 -7.48
C ALA A 81 6.79 -0.99 -8.98
N GLU A 82 5.65 -1.41 -9.52
CA GLU A 82 5.19 -1.12 -10.89
C GLU A 82 5.13 0.39 -11.21
N PHE A 83 5.01 1.23 -10.18
CA PHE A 83 4.91 2.69 -10.28
C PHE A 83 6.19 3.41 -9.81
N GLY A 84 7.25 2.67 -9.47
CA GLY A 84 8.55 3.21 -9.10
C GLY A 84 9.06 2.73 -7.75
N LEU A 85 10.35 2.39 -7.70
CA LEU A 85 11.03 1.87 -6.51
C LEU A 85 11.51 2.95 -5.53
N ASP A 86 11.53 4.22 -5.95
CA ASP A 86 11.88 5.38 -5.10
C ASP A 86 10.71 5.93 -4.30
N MET A 87 9.52 5.35 -4.45
CA MET A 87 8.32 5.74 -3.71
C MET A 87 8.56 5.70 -2.19
N GLU A 88 8.21 6.76 -1.48
CA GLU A 88 8.27 6.80 -0.02
C GLU A 88 7.11 5.98 0.56
N ILE A 89 7.44 5.07 1.49
CA ILE A 89 6.48 4.31 2.27
C ILE A 89 6.54 4.81 3.71
N VAL A 90 5.42 5.32 4.22
CA VAL A 90 5.26 5.74 5.61
C VAL A 90 4.26 4.80 6.28
N ALA A 91 4.68 4.05 7.29
CA ALA A 91 3.79 3.27 8.13
C ALA A 91 3.59 3.96 9.48
N ALA A 92 2.34 4.18 9.86
CA ALA A 92 1.95 4.86 11.09
C ALA A 92 1.14 3.92 11.98
N GLY A 93 1.55 3.83 13.24
CA GLY A 93 0.85 3.13 14.31
C GLY A 93 0.24 4.15 15.26
N PRO A 94 -0.35 3.69 16.38
CA PRO A 94 -0.93 4.60 17.37
C PRO A 94 0.07 5.58 17.99
N LYS A 95 1.35 5.17 18.15
CA LYS A 95 2.38 5.99 18.81
C LYS A 95 3.65 6.18 18.00
N THR A 96 3.99 5.22 17.14
CA THR A 96 5.23 5.26 16.37
C THR A 96 4.98 5.29 14.87
N GLU A 97 5.98 5.77 14.16
CA GLU A 97 6.02 5.88 12.70
C GLU A 97 7.30 5.21 12.21
N ARG A 98 7.24 4.62 11.02
CA ARG A 98 8.40 4.11 10.29
C ARG A 98 8.35 4.54 8.84
N ARG A 99 9.51 4.82 8.26
CA ARG A 99 9.66 5.26 6.87
C ARG A 99 10.69 4.42 6.13
N TRP A 100 10.42 4.17 4.86
CA TRP A 100 11.35 3.51 3.95
C TRP A 100 11.17 4.04 2.54
N ALA A 101 12.23 3.96 1.72
CA ALA A 101 12.04 3.89 0.28
C ALA A 101 11.55 2.48 -0.09
N LEU A 102 10.69 2.34 -1.09
CA LEU A 102 10.15 1.05 -1.50
C LEU A 102 11.26 0.04 -1.86
N ARG A 103 12.33 0.47 -2.53
CA ARG A 103 13.53 -0.36 -2.81
C ARG A 103 14.16 -1.00 -1.57
N ALA A 104 14.07 -0.38 -0.41
CA ALA A 104 14.59 -0.96 0.83
C ALA A 104 13.68 -2.06 1.38
N LEU A 105 12.40 -2.04 1.04
CA LEU A 105 11.41 -3.06 1.41
C LEU A 105 11.30 -4.19 0.39
N LEU A 106 11.74 -3.96 -0.85
CA LEU A 106 11.73 -4.92 -1.94
C LEU A 106 13.07 -4.84 -2.72
N PRO A 107 14.17 -5.33 -2.13
CA PRO A 107 15.45 -5.38 -2.83
C PRO A 107 15.36 -6.32 -4.03
N ASP A 108 16.14 -6.01 -5.08
CA ASP A 108 16.21 -6.79 -6.33
C ASP A 108 14.82 -7.11 -6.92
N ALA A 109 13.93 -6.12 -6.86
CA ALA A 109 12.54 -6.27 -7.27
C ALA A 109 12.40 -6.76 -8.71
N PHE A 110 11.48 -7.71 -8.91
CA PHE A 110 10.99 -8.03 -10.25
C PHE A 110 10.19 -6.83 -10.79
N THR A 111 10.54 -6.34 -11.98
CA THR A 111 10.03 -5.09 -12.54
C THR A 111 9.75 -5.24 -14.04
N ARG A 112 9.27 -4.17 -14.69
CA ARG A 112 9.06 -4.16 -16.15
C ARG A 112 10.35 -4.46 -16.91
N GLU A 113 11.48 -4.00 -16.40
CA GLU A 113 12.82 -4.25 -16.94
C GLU A 113 13.15 -5.74 -16.92
N SER A 114 12.65 -6.50 -15.93
CA SER A 114 12.81 -7.96 -15.88
C SER A 114 12.02 -8.70 -16.96
N LEU A 115 10.99 -8.06 -17.54
CA LEU A 115 10.19 -8.59 -18.64
C LEU A 115 10.69 -8.13 -20.02
N ALA A 116 11.49 -7.06 -20.05
CA ALA A 116 12.13 -6.60 -21.27
C ALA A 116 13.16 -7.66 -21.69
N ARG A 117 12.97 -8.21 -22.89
CA ARG A 117 13.91 -9.15 -23.52
C ARG A 117 15.03 -8.38 -24.21
#